data_AF-A0A4R2RBM9-F1
#
_entry.id   AF-A0A4R2RBM9-F1
#
_cell.length_a   1.000
_cell.length_b   1.000
_cell.length_c   1.000
_cell.angle_alpha   90.00
_cell.angle_beta   90.00
_cell.angle_gamma   90.00
#
_symmetry.space_group_name_H-M   'P 1'
#
loop_
_entity.id
_entity.type
_entity.pdbx_description
1 polymer ?
#
loop_
_entity_poly.entity_id
_entity_poly.type
_entity_poly.pdbx_seq_one_letter_code
_entity_poly.pdbx_strand_id
1 'polypeptide(L)'
;MTSVFSLAKAAAEPVLSLGVPPTLDIPEQQAPESHIQVSLRAAMPGTQPVYARAVAGQQHADVLVPGQRAAYRGGRADMMTAMLGLLPERAPGTADFTMIHADRRGEMPAGEYAAELATVWETIERPRIGTAMIGLSVSGRAAFDHERPSLLVLDNDDGRYVLGLLANQHGGTTLLHHPANNEVIATWVTNAIGDYEARP
;
A
#
# COMPACT_ATOMS: atom_id res chain seq x y z
N MET A 1 14.51 -13.04 17.43
CA MET A 1 14.02 -11.65 17.35
C MET A 1 13.07 -11.54 16.19
N THR A 2 11.89 -10.98 16.41
CA THR A 2 10.92 -10.73 15.34
C THR A 2 11.21 -9.35 14.76
N SER A 3 11.18 -9.21 13.43
CA SER A 3 11.40 -7.93 12.75
C SER A 3 10.12 -7.48 12.06
N VAL A 4 9.77 -6.19 12.16
CA VAL A 4 8.60 -5.62 11.47
C VAL A 4 8.67 -5.82 9.95
N PHE A 5 9.87 -5.89 9.37
CA PHE A 5 10.06 -6.20 7.95
C PHE A 5 9.69 -7.63 7.61
N SER A 6 9.92 -8.58 8.54
CA SER A 6 9.52 -9.97 8.35
C SER A 6 8.00 -10.13 8.41
N LEU A 7 7.31 -9.41 9.31
CA LEU A 7 5.84 -9.37 9.35
C LEU A 7 5.27 -8.77 8.06
N ALA A 8 5.76 -7.61 7.63
CA ALA A 8 5.29 -6.98 6.40
C ALA A 8 5.55 -7.87 5.17
N LYS A 9 6.70 -8.57 5.11
CA LYS A 9 7.00 -9.52 4.05
C LYS A 9 6.04 -10.72 4.07
N ALA A 10 5.74 -11.29 5.23
CA ALA A 10 4.78 -12.38 5.36
C ALA A 10 3.38 -11.96 4.91
N ALA A 11 2.94 -10.77 5.29
CA ALA A 11 1.67 -10.19 4.85
C ALA A 11 1.61 -9.95 3.32
N ALA A 12 2.74 -9.56 2.72
CA ALA A 12 2.84 -9.25 1.29
C ALA A 12 3.05 -10.47 0.38
N GLU A 13 3.32 -11.67 0.94
CA GLU A 13 3.71 -12.86 0.17
C GLU A 13 2.80 -13.16 -1.03
N PRO A 14 1.45 -13.09 -0.91
CA PRO A 14 0.56 -13.37 -2.04
C PRO A 14 0.75 -12.41 -3.22
N VAL A 15 1.16 -11.17 -2.93
CA VAL A 15 1.43 -10.14 -3.95
C VAL A 15 2.85 -10.22 -4.48
N LEU A 16 3.82 -10.57 -3.63
CA LEU A 16 5.22 -10.72 -4.05
C LEU A 16 5.42 -11.95 -4.96
N SER A 17 4.62 -13.00 -4.78
CA SER A 17 4.68 -14.23 -5.59
C SER A 17 4.15 -14.07 -7.02
N LEU A 18 3.41 -12.99 -7.30
CA LEU A 18 2.85 -12.69 -8.62
C LEU A 18 3.90 -12.37 -9.71
N GLY A 19 5.21 -12.34 -9.39
CA GLY A 19 6.31 -12.10 -10.34
C GLY A 19 6.65 -10.61 -10.54
N VAL A 20 7.16 -10.23 -11.72
CA VAL A 20 7.39 -8.81 -12.07
C VAL A 20 6.09 -8.25 -12.68
N PRO A 21 5.60 -7.07 -12.24
CA PRO A 21 4.44 -6.45 -12.88
C PRO A 21 4.70 -6.25 -14.38
N PRO A 22 3.68 -6.43 -15.23
CA PRO A 22 3.84 -6.15 -16.66
C PRO A 22 4.23 -4.69 -16.86
N THR A 23 5.07 -4.42 -17.88
CA THR A 23 5.40 -3.05 -18.26
C THR A 23 4.11 -2.35 -18.70
N LEU A 24 3.68 -1.38 -17.89
CA LEU A 24 2.60 -0.47 -18.24
C LEU A 24 3.27 0.74 -18.88
N ASP A 25 3.28 0.77 -20.23
CA ASP A 25 3.82 1.87 -21.02
C ASP A 25 3.04 3.14 -20.71
N ILE A 26 3.65 4.03 -19.93
CA ILE A 26 3.22 5.41 -19.84
C ILE A 26 3.95 6.12 -20.99
N PRO A 27 3.24 6.75 -21.94
CA PRO A 27 3.88 7.57 -22.95
C PRO A 27 4.68 8.67 -22.25
N GLU A 28 6.01 8.59 -22.34
CA GLU A 28 6.98 9.49 -21.72
C GLU A 28 6.71 10.97 -22.08
N GLN A 29 6.05 11.20 -23.23
CA GLN A 29 5.63 12.51 -23.73
C GLN A 29 4.44 13.16 -22.98
N GLN A 30 3.81 12.47 -22.02
CA GLN A 30 2.68 13.01 -21.24
C GLN A 30 2.96 13.13 -19.73
N ALA A 31 4.13 12.71 -19.26
CA ALA A 31 4.49 12.84 -17.86
C ALA A 31 5.09 14.25 -17.62
N PRO A 32 4.45 15.14 -16.83
CA PRO A 32 5.09 16.38 -16.43
C PRO A 32 6.39 16.10 -15.65
N GLU A 33 7.32 17.06 -15.67
CA GLU A 33 8.66 16.97 -15.05
C GLU A 33 8.64 16.62 -13.55
N SER A 34 7.48 16.77 -12.90
CA SER A 34 7.16 16.28 -11.55
C SER A 34 5.90 15.41 -11.61
N HIS A 35 6.08 14.09 -11.80
CA HIS A 35 4.98 13.16 -11.80
C HIS A 35 4.99 12.29 -10.54
N ILE A 36 3.83 12.25 -9.89
CA ILE A 36 3.54 11.28 -8.85
C ILE A 36 3.07 10.02 -9.54
N GLN A 37 3.68 8.91 -9.20
CA GLN A 37 3.24 7.61 -9.63
C GLN A 37 2.74 6.81 -8.44
N VAL A 38 1.50 6.35 -8.54
CA VAL A 38 0.93 5.35 -7.63
C VAL A 38 0.85 4.03 -8.37
N SER A 39 1.21 2.95 -7.70
CA SER A 39 1.05 1.59 -8.18
C SER A 39 0.20 0.81 -7.19
N LEU A 40 -0.71 0.00 -7.70
CA LEU A 40 -1.49 -0.97 -6.96
C LEU A 40 -1.24 -2.33 -7.60
N ARG A 41 -0.90 -3.29 -6.77
CA ARG A 41 -0.77 -4.69 -7.17
C ARG A 41 -1.59 -5.54 -6.23
N ALA A 42 -2.53 -6.33 -6.73
CA ALA A 42 -3.36 -7.17 -5.88
C ALA A 42 -3.42 -8.62 -6.35
N ALA A 43 -3.37 -9.52 -5.37
CA ALA A 43 -3.63 -10.94 -5.51
C ALA A 43 -4.93 -11.28 -4.77
N MET A 44 -5.87 -11.91 -5.47
CA MET A 44 -7.09 -12.43 -4.87
C MET A 44 -7.22 -13.91 -5.27
N PRO A 45 -7.51 -14.83 -4.32
CA PRO A 45 -7.65 -16.24 -4.65
C PRO A 45 -8.72 -16.48 -5.72
N GLY A 46 -8.38 -17.24 -6.75
CA GLY A 46 -9.31 -17.62 -7.82
C GLY A 46 -9.58 -16.55 -8.88
N THR A 47 -8.90 -15.40 -8.84
CA THR A 47 -9.03 -14.36 -9.88
C THR A 47 -7.71 -14.09 -10.59
N GLN A 48 -7.78 -13.36 -11.70
CA GLN A 48 -6.57 -12.77 -12.28
C GLN A 48 -6.00 -11.69 -11.34
N PRO A 49 -4.66 -11.53 -11.28
CA PRO A 49 -4.05 -10.47 -10.51
C PRO A 49 -4.41 -9.09 -11.08
N VAL A 50 -4.58 -8.12 -10.19
CA VAL A 50 -4.84 -6.73 -10.56
C VAL A 50 -3.52 -5.97 -10.52
N TYR A 51 -3.25 -5.24 -11.60
CA TYR A 51 -2.19 -4.26 -11.65
C TYR A 51 -2.82 -2.94 -12.07
N ALA A 52 -2.54 -1.89 -11.32
CA ALA A 52 -2.88 -0.53 -11.69
C ALA A 52 -1.67 0.36 -11.49
N ARG A 53 -1.41 1.23 -12.45
CA ARG A 53 -0.45 2.33 -12.32
C ARG A 53 -1.19 3.61 -12.64
N ALA A 54 -1.01 4.61 -11.80
CA ALA A 54 -1.52 5.94 -12.01
C ALA A 54 -0.40 6.96 -12.00
N VAL A 55 -0.46 7.91 -12.94
CA VAL A 55 0.43 9.06 -13.00
C VAL A 55 -0.41 10.28 -12.71
N ALA A 56 -0.27 10.84 -11.53
CA ALA A 56 -1.02 12.01 -11.12
C ALA A 56 -0.20 13.29 -11.37
N GLY A 57 -0.77 14.19 -12.17
CA GLY A 57 -0.59 15.63 -11.99
C GLY A 57 -1.61 16.16 -10.99
N GLN A 58 -1.72 17.49 -10.81
CA GLN A 58 -2.78 18.05 -9.98
C GLN A 58 -4.21 17.81 -10.52
N GLN A 59 -4.36 17.56 -11.84
CA GLN A 59 -5.67 17.52 -12.50
C GLN A 59 -5.91 16.33 -13.44
N HIS A 60 -4.97 15.39 -13.56
CA HIS A 60 -5.09 14.25 -14.47
C HIS A 60 -4.45 13.00 -13.88
N ALA A 61 -5.09 11.84 -14.07
CA ALA A 61 -4.56 10.54 -13.66
C ALA A 61 -4.93 9.44 -14.67
N ASP A 62 -3.97 8.74 -15.25
CA ASP A 62 -4.26 7.58 -16.11
C ASP A 62 -4.17 6.27 -15.30
N VAL A 63 -5.23 5.47 -15.21
CA VAL A 63 -5.17 4.15 -14.55
C VAL A 63 -4.96 3.06 -15.58
N LEU A 64 -3.81 2.40 -15.52
CA LEU A 64 -3.41 1.37 -16.48
C LEU A 64 -3.61 -0.03 -15.89
N VAL A 65 -4.49 -0.83 -16.49
CA VAL A 65 -4.73 -2.25 -16.13
C VAL A 65 -4.23 -3.15 -17.29
N PRO A 66 -3.69 -4.36 -17.05
CA PRO A 66 -3.24 -5.21 -18.14
C PRO A 66 -4.34 -5.47 -19.17
N GLY A 67 -4.08 -5.14 -20.44
CA GLY A 67 -5.05 -5.28 -21.53
C GLY A 67 -6.15 -4.21 -21.57
N GLN A 68 -6.19 -3.27 -20.63
CA GLN A 68 -7.19 -2.20 -20.57
C GLN A 68 -6.56 -0.87 -20.15
N ARG A 69 -6.70 0.17 -20.98
CA ARG A 69 -6.36 1.54 -20.59
C ARG A 69 -7.64 2.29 -20.23
N ALA A 70 -7.76 2.69 -18.98
CA ALA A 70 -8.78 3.63 -18.55
C ALA A 70 -8.11 4.98 -18.27
N ALA A 71 -8.27 5.94 -19.18
CA ALA A 71 -7.88 7.31 -18.92
C ALA A 71 -8.90 7.91 -17.94
N TYR A 72 -8.44 8.33 -16.76
CA TYR A 72 -9.31 8.95 -15.78
C TYR A 72 -9.05 10.47 -15.77
N ARG A 73 -10.12 11.26 -15.85
CA ARG A 73 -10.04 12.72 -15.75
C ARG A 73 -10.60 13.14 -14.40
N GLY A 74 -9.73 13.37 -13.44
CA GLY A 74 -10.06 13.88 -12.11
C GLY A 74 -8.81 14.02 -11.23
N GLY A 75 -9.02 14.47 -9.99
CA GLY A 75 -7.94 14.77 -9.06
C GLY A 75 -7.34 13.53 -8.40
N ARG A 76 -6.40 13.74 -7.46
CA ARG A 76 -5.70 12.65 -6.75
C ARG A 76 -6.62 11.75 -5.92
N ALA A 77 -7.60 12.35 -5.24
CA ALA A 77 -8.57 11.60 -4.44
C ALA A 77 -9.43 10.68 -5.32
N ASP A 78 -9.85 11.20 -6.48
CA ASP A 78 -10.62 10.45 -7.45
C ASP A 78 -9.80 9.29 -8.05
N MET A 79 -8.52 9.52 -8.35
CA MET A 79 -7.59 8.49 -8.80
C MET A 79 -7.48 7.35 -7.79
N MET A 80 -7.26 7.66 -6.50
CA MET A 80 -7.15 6.64 -5.47
C MET A 80 -8.46 5.86 -5.30
N THR A 81 -9.59 6.56 -5.39
CA THR A 81 -10.91 5.92 -5.37
C THR A 81 -11.07 4.96 -6.55
N ALA A 82 -10.67 5.36 -7.75
CA ALA A 82 -10.70 4.51 -8.95
C ALA A 82 -9.78 3.29 -8.81
N MET A 83 -8.56 3.46 -8.31
CA MET A 83 -7.61 2.35 -8.09
C MET A 83 -8.14 1.37 -7.04
N LEU A 84 -8.62 1.86 -5.90
CA LEU A 84 -9.18 1.02 -4.83
C LEU A 84 -10.51 0.36 -5.21
N GLY A 85 -11.24 0.93 -6.16
CA GLY A 85 -12.42 0.31 -6.77
C GLY A 85 -12.12 -0.94 -7.60
N LEU A 86 -10.85 -1.20 -7.91
CA LEU A 86 -10.41 -2.48 -8.52
C LEU A 86 -10.30 -3.61 -7.49
N LEU A 87 -10.38 -3.29 -6.19
CA LEU A 87 -10.40 -4.26 -5.10
C LEU A 87 -11.85 -4.58 -4.72
N PRO A 88 -12.12 -5.76 -4.13
CA PRO A 88 -13.44 -6.09 -3.60
C PRO A 88 -13.89 -5.04 -2.58
N GLU A 89 -15.18 -4.77 -2.48
CA GLU A 89 -15.68 -3.92 -1.40
C GLU A 89 -15.66 -4.72 -0.08
N ARG A 90 -15.06 -4.14 0.96
CA ARG A 90 -14.93 -4.75 2.29
C ARG A 90 -15.12 -3.69 3.37
N ALA A 91 -15.85 -4.05 4.43
CA ALA A 91 -15.91 -3.24 5.63
C ALA A 91 -14.53 -3.23 6.34
N PRO A 92 -14.22 -2.19 7.13
CA PRO A 92 -13.08 -2.24 8.05
C PRO A 92 -13.15 -3.48 8.95
N GLY A 93 -12.00 -4.06 9.26
CA GLY A 93 -11.92 -5.15 10.23
C GLY A 93 -12.26 -4.72 11.66
N THR A 94 -12.36 -5.69 12.56
CA THR A 94 -12.84 -5.47 13.93
C THR A 94 -11.73 -5.28 14.97
N ALA A 95 -10.48 -5.61 14.64
CA ALA A 95 -9.36 -5.49 15.58
C ALA A 95 -8.95 -4.03 15.81
N ASP A 96 -8.40 -3.75 17.00
CA ASP A 96 -7.94 -2.42 17.38
C ASP A 96 -6.77 -1.93 16.53
N PHE A 97 -6.71 -0.61 16.38
CA PHE A 97 -5.54 0.07 15.83
C PHE A 97 -4.29 -0.23 16.66
N THR A 98 -3.20 -0.56 15.99
CA THR A 98 -1.95 -0.96 16.63
C THR A 98 -0.76 -0.28 15.96
N MET A 99 0.20 0.18 16.78
CA MET A 99 1.48 0.70 16.34
C MET A 99 2.61 -0.03 17.06
N ILE A 100 3.59 -0.50 16.30
CA ILE A 100 4.77 -1.19 16.84
C ILE A 100 6.02 -0.44 16.41
N HIS A 101 6.78 0.06 17.38
CA HIS A 101 8.01 0.78 17.12
C HIS A 101 9.21 -0.16 17.10
N ALA A 102 9.97 -0.07 16.03
CA ALA A 102 11.20 -0.81 15.81
C ALA A 102 12.37 0.14 15.59
N ASP A 103 13.57 -0.38 15.80
CA ASP A 103 14.82 0.35 15.57
C ASP A 103 15.10 0.54 14.06
N ARG A 104 16.31 1.01 13.73
CA ARG A 104 16.74 1.22 12.33
C ARG A 104 16.85 -0.07 11.51
N ARG A 105 17.03 -1.21 12.19
CA ARG A 105 17.09 -2.55 11.58
C ARG A 105 15.70 -3.18 11.49
N GLY A 106 14.67 -2.49 11.97
CA GLY A 106 13.32 -3.02 12.06
C GLY A 106 13.20 -4.10 13.14
N GLU A 107 14.10 -4.10 14.11
CA GLU A 107 14.08 -5.00 15.26
C GLU A 107 13.27 -4.38 16.39
N MET A 108 12.41 -5.19 17.00
CA MET A 108 11.58 -4.77 18.12
C MET A 108 12.25 -5.14 19.44
N PRO A 109 12.12 -4.31 20.49
CA PRO A 109 12.50 -4.69 21.84
C PRO A 109 11.79 -5.99 22.25
N ALA A 110 12.53 -6.91 22.87
CA ALA A 110 12.00 -8.21 23.24
C ALA A 110 10.90 -8.08 24.30
N GLY A 111 9.72 -8.62 24.02
CA GLY A 111 8.59 -8.68 24.95
C GLY A 111 7.74 -7.41 25.06
N GLU A 112 8.17 -6.28 24.49
CA GLU A 112 7.44 -5.00 24.61
C GLU A 112 6.12 -5.00 23.85
N TYR A 113 6.08 -5.61 22.65
CA TYR A 113 4.93 -5.58 21.73
C TYR A 113 4.26 -6.95 21.58
N ALA A 114 4.26 -7.79 22.62
CA ALA A 114 3.82 -9.17 22.49
C ALA A 114 2.32 -9.29 22.12
N ALA A 115 1.47 -8.45 22.70
CA ALA A 115 0.03 -8.46 22.44
C ALA A 115 -0.27 -7.89 21.05
N GLU A 116 0.35 -6.79 20.70
CA GLU A 116 0.27 -6.12 19.40
C GLU A 116 0.70 -7.05 18.27
N LEU A 117 1.80 -7.77 18.47
CA LEU A 117 2.28 -8.77 17.51
C LEU A 117 1.31 -9.93 17.36
N ALA A 118 0.69 -10.38 18.45
CA ALA A 118 -0.33 -11.43 18.38
C ALA A 118 -1.53 -10.97 17.55
N THR A 119 -2.02 -9.74 17.77
CA THR A 119 -3.10 -9.14 16.96
C THR A 119 -2.73 -9.05 15.49
N VAL A 120 -1.53 -8.57 15.17
CA VAL A 120 -1.09 -8.47 13.77
C VAL A 120 -0.94 -9.85 13.13
N TRP A 121 -0.39 -10.84 13.85
CA TRP A 121 -0.28 -12.21 13.34
C TRP A 121 -1.63 -12.86 13.13
N GLU A 122 -2.57 -12.68 14.05
CA GLU A 122 -3.95 -13.16 13.88
C GLU A 122 -4.54 -12.56 12.60
N THR A 123 -4.46 -11.25 12.38
CA THR A 123 -4.89 -10.64 11.12
C THR A 123 -4.19 -11.26 9.92
N ILE A 124 -2.90 -11.58 10.02
CA ILE A 124 -2.10 -12.11 8.90
C ILE A 124 -2.45 -13.55 8.55
N GLU A 125 -2.68 -14.40 9.54
CA GLU A 125 -2.90 -15.84 9.36
C GLU A 125 -4.34 -16.18 8.94
N ARG A 126 -5.27 -15.23 9.07
CA ARG A 126 -6.66 -15.43 8.64
C ARG A 126 -6.78 -15.71 7.14
N PRO A 127 -7.77 -16.52 6.73
CA PRO A 127 -8.04 -16.80 5.31
C PRO A 127 -8.14 -15.53 4.48
N ARG A 128 -7.31 -15.43 3.45
CA ARG A 128 -7.25 -14.25 2.57
C ARG A 128 -8.37 -14.25 1.56
N ILE A 129 -9.03 -13.11 1.43
CA ILE A 129 -9.91 -12.78 0.32
C ILE A 129 -9.14 -11.96 -0.73
N GLY A 130 -8.21 -11.12 -0.26
CA GLY A 130 -7.39 -10.29 -1.12
C GLY A 130 -6.17 -9.76 -0.38
N THR A 131 -5.12 -9.50 -1.11
CA THR A 131 -3.94 -8.79 -0.63
C THR A 131 -3.55 -7.81 -1.71
N ALA A 132 -3.40 -6.54 -1.36
CA ALA A 132 -2.91 -5.53 -2.26
C ALA A 132 -1.71 -4.79 -1.68
N MET A 133 -0.80 -4.36 -2.54
CA MET A 133 0.34 -3.53 -2.21
C MET A 133 0.21 -2.22 -2.97
N ILE A 134 0.33 -1.11 -2.25
CA ILE A 134 0.31 0.24 -2.81
C ILE A 134 1.73 0.81 -2.71
N GLY A 135 2.29 1.16 -3.86
CA GLY A 135 3.59 1.84 -3.97
C GLY A 135 3.42 3.26 -4.48
N LEU A 136 4.27 4.17 -4.00
CA LEU A 136 4.31 5.58 -4.40
C LEU A 136 5.74 5.92 -4.84
N SER A 137 5.88 6.57 -5.98
CA SER A 137 7.12 7.23 -6.40
C SER A 137 6.84 8.66 -6.83
N VAL A 138 7.76 9.57 -6.55
CA VAL A 138 7.65 10.99 -6.91
C VAL A 138 8.91 11.36 -7.69
N SER A 139 8.74 11.87 -8.91
CA SER A 139 9.84 12.28 -9.80
C SER A 139 10.89 11.18 -10.03
N GLY A 140 10.44 9.93 -10.19
CA GLY A 140 11.31 8.76 -10.38
C GLY A 140 12.08 8.31 -9.13
N ARG A 141 12.00 9.05 -8.02
CA ARG A 141 12.51 8.60 -6.72
C ARG A 141 11.40 7.83 -6.02
N ALA A 142 11.73 6.66 -5.51
CA ALA A 142 10.80 5.88 -4.70
C ALA A 142 10.50 6.68 -3.41
N ALA A 143 9.30 7.24 -3.31
CA ALA A 143 8.79 7.82 -2.07
C ALA A 143 8.46 6.68 -1.07
N PHE A 144 8.13 5.53 -1.62
CA PHE A 144 8.02 4.24 -0.97
C PHE A 144 8.96 3.28 -1.70
N ASP A 145 10.08 2.94 -1.04
CA ASP A 145 11.15 2.13 -1.62
C ASP A 145 10.60 0.81 -2.16
N HIS A 146 10.90 0.47 -3.40
CA HIS A 146 10.33 -0.70 -4.09
C HIS A 146 10.78 -2.02 -3.46
N GLU A 147 11.82 -1.98 -2.62
CA GLU A 147 12.28 -3.12 -1.83
C GLU A 147 11.47 -3.34 -0.54
N ARG A 148 10.59 -2.40 -0.14
CA ARG A 148 9.80 -2.48 1.10
C ARG A 148 8.33 -2.09 0.87
N PRO A 149 7.35 -2.98 1.09
CA PRO A 149 5.95 -2.63 0.97
C PRO A 149 5.62 -1.52 1.96
N SER A 150 5.27 -0.34 1.46
CA SER A 150 5.03 0.83 2.32
C SER A 150 3.59 0.91 2.79
N LEU A 151 2.66 0.35 2.01
CA LEU A 151 1.29 0.15 2.43
C LEU A 151 0.73 -1.13 1.81
N LEU A 152 0.27 -2.04 2.66
CA LEU A 152 -0.43 -3.27 2.31
C LEU A 152 -1.89 -3.12 2.70
N VAL A 153 -2.78 -3.59 1.85
CA VAL A 153 -4.20 -3.76 2.14
C VAL A 153 -4.46 -5.26 2.23
N LEU A 154 -4.99 -5.69 3.36
CA LEU A 154 -5.31 -7.09 3.64
C LEU A 154 -6.82 -7.23 3.77
N ASP A 155 -7.42 -8.02 2.89
CA ASP A 155 -8.80 -8.44 3.02
C ASP A 155 -8.84 -9.87 3.53
N ASN A 156 -9.46 -10.06 4.68
CA ASN A 156 -9.74 -11.38 5.24
C ASN A 156 -11.24 -11.51 5.54
N ASP A 157 -11.60 -12.65 6.12
CA ASP A 157 -12.97 -12.97 6.52
C ASP A 157 -13.55 -12.01 7.57
N ASP A 158 -12.70 -11.36 8.39
CA ASP A 158 -13.11 -10.38 9.40
C ASP A 158 -13.25 -8.95 8.85
N GLY A 159 -12.50 -8.59 7.81
CA GLY A 159 -12.66 -7.30 7.14
C GLY A 159 -11.41 -6.85 6.40
N ARG A 160 -11.29 -5.54 6.20
CA ARG A 160 -10.14 -4.89 5.56
C ARG A 160 -9.25 -4.22 6.59
N TYR A 161 -7.96 -4.47 6.43
CA TYR A 161 -6.89 -3.93 7.24
C TYR A 161 -5.81 -3.29 6.37
N VAL A 162 -5.12 -2.30 6.93
CA VAL A 162 -3.91 -1.71 6.37
C VAL A 162 -2.73 -2.10 7.24
N LEU A 163 -1.65 -2.57 6.61
CA LEU A 163 -0.33 -2.65 7.22
C LEU A 163 0.60 -1.64 6.56
N GLY A 164 1.10 -0.68 7.32
CA GLY A 164 2.01 0.36 6.84
C GLY A 164 3.35 0.30 7.53
N LEU A 165 4.44 0.53 6.80
CA LEU A 165 5.77 0.76 7.38
C LEU A 165 6.11 2.24 7.25
N LEU A 166 6.23 2.93 8.39
CA LEU A 166 6.47 4.36 8.45
C LEU A 166 7.83 4.64 9.09
N ALA A 167 8.57 5.62 8.59
CA ALA A 167 9.74 6.11 9.31
C ALA A 167 9.28 6.82 10.59
N ASN A 168 9.92 6.52 11.73
CA ASN A 168 9.66 7.24 12.98
C ASN A 168 10.66 8.38 13.18
N GLN A 169 10.31 9.32 14.07
CA GLN A 169 11.12 10.51 14.36
C GLN A 169 12.52 10.23 14.90
N HIS A 170 12.80 9.01 15.35
CA HIS A 170 14.11 8.57 15.86
C HIS A 170 14.97 7.87 14.79
N GLY A 171 14.50 7.86 13.54
CA GLY A 171 15.13 7.20 12.40
C GLY A 171 14.93 5.68 12.36
N GLY A 172 14.08 5.13 13.23
CA GLY A 172 13.62 3.75 13.19
C GLY A 172 12.39 3.58 12.30
N THR A 173 11.77 2.41 12.38
CA THR A 173 10.55 2.07 11.61
C THR A 173 9.39 1.80 12.55
N THR A 174 8.20 2.28 12.22
CA THR A 174 6.95 1.93 12.89
C THR A 174 6.13 1.06 11.94
N LEU A 175 5.71 -0.11 12.42
CA LEU A 175 4.65 -0.88 11.79
C LEU A 175 3.31 -0.37 12.29
N LEU A 176 2.43 0.00 11.37
CA LEU A 176 1.07 0.39 11.63
C LEU A 176 0.14 -0.74 11.17
N HIS A 177 -0.83 -1.09 12.00
CA HIS A 177 -1.92 -2.01 11.68
C HIS A 177 -3.25 -1.32 11.99
N HIS A 178 -4.09 -1.12 10.98
CA HIS A 178 -5.29 -0.30 11.10
C HIS A 178 -6.46 -0.91 10.32
N PRO A 179 -7.64 -1.15 10.94
CA PRO A 179 -8.85 -1.52 10.19
C PRO A 179 -9.29 -0.35 9.31
N ALA A 180 -9.44 -0.53 8.01
CA ALA A 180 -9.66 0.60 7.09
C ALA A 180 -10.65 0.26 5.98
N ASN A 181 -11.39 1.27 5.52
CA ASN A 181 -12.14 1.20 4.27
C ASN A 181 -11.35 1.89 3.14
N ASN A 182 -11.92 1.88 1.93
CA ASN A 182 -11.30 2.54 0.77
C ASN A 182 -11.12 4.04 0.96
N GLU A 183 -12.05 4.71 1.64
CA GLU A 183 -11.97 6.15 1.88
C GLU A 183 -10.76 6.50 2.75
N VAL A 184 -10.57 5.81 3.88
CA VAL A 184 -9.42 6.00 4.77
C VAL A 184 -8.10 5.77 4.03
N ILE A 185 -8.02 4.70 3.22
CA ILE A 185 -6.81 4.40 2.43
C ILE A 185 -6.56 5.49 1.40
N ALA A 186 -7.60 5.94 0.68
CA ALA A 186 -7.49 7.00 -0.32
C ALA A 186 -7.01 8.31 0.31
N THR A 187 -7.56 8.69 1.47
CA THR A 187 -7.13 9.87 2.22
C THR A 187 -5.67 9.76 2.64
N TRP A 188 -5.24 8.63 3.20
CA TRP A 188 -3.85 8.44 3.63
C TRP A 188 -2.86 8.56 2.48
N VAL A 189 -3.13 7.89 1.36
CA VAL A 189 -2.24 7.96 0.19
C VAL A 189 -2.23 9.37 -0.40
N THR A 190 -3.38 10.03 -0.47
CA THR A 190 -3.47 11.42 -0.96
C THR A 190 -2.71 12.40 -0.06
N ASN A 191 -2.77 12.24 1.26
CA ASN A 191 -2.02 13.05 2.21
C ASN A 191 -0.52 12.79 2.08
N ALA A 192 -0.10 11.52 1.99
CA ALA A 192 1.30 11.16 1.80
C ALA A 192 1.88 11.80 0.53
N ILE A 193 1.10 11.82 -0.56
CA ILE A 193 1.47 12.52 -1.79
C ILE A 193 1.70 14.02 -1.53
N GLY A 194 0.76 14.68 -0.84
CA GLY A 194 0.88 16.10 -0.50
C GLY A 194 2.11 16.42 0.35
N ASP A 195 2.39 15.59 1.36
CA ASP A 195 3.56 15.74 2.23
C ASP A 195 4.89 15.58 1.47
N TYR A 196 4.93 14.69 0.46
CA TYR A 196 6.13 14.48 -0.35
C TYR A 196 6.41 15.65 -1.29
N GLU A 197 5.39 16.26 -1.87
CA GLU A 197 5.55 17.44 -2.73
C GLU A 197 5.91 18.71 -1.96
N ALA A 198 5.49 18.81 -0.70
CA ALA A 198 5.82 19.95 0.16
C ALA A 198 7.28 19.93 0.65
N ARG A 199 8.02 18.83 0.43
CA ARG A 199 9.43 18.72 0.80
C ARG A 199 10.30 19.42 -0.27
N PRO A 200 11.22 20.32 0.14
CA PRO A 200 12.10 21.05 -0.77
C PRO A 200 13.16 20.16 -1.43
#